data_AF-A0A1H6EAX7-F1
#
_entry.id   AF-A0A1H6EAX7-F1
#
_cell.length_a   1.000
_cell.length_b   1.000
_cell.length_c   1.000
_cell.angle_alpha   90.00
_cell.angle_beta   90.00
_cell.angle_gamma   90.00
#
_symmetry.space_group_name_H-M   'P 1'
#
loop_
_entity.id
_entity.type
_entity.pdbx_description
1 polymer ?
#
loop_
_entity_poly.entity_id
_entity_poly.type
_entity_poly.pdbx_seq_one_letter_code
_entity_poly.pdbx_strand_id
1 'polypeptide(L)'
;MTAKHNGMGRQGHRRRRQKEPRSRGVRVPFTEAEYAAVCAAAERQQMAVAAYAGQVLVAVAEGADPPQWTPLRELMGQVIRAAEQVRRIGNNLNQAVAALHALGRPTGALEGYARVASAAVENLDELAEEIRRRLP
;
A
#
# COMPACT_ATOMS: atom_id res chain seq x y z
N MET A 1 -14.62 -24.28 -41.79
CA MET A 1 -13.15 -24.29 -41.56
C MET A 1 -12.63 -23.00 -42.18
N THR A 2 -11.97 -22.04 -41.51
CA THR A 2 -11.30 -21.92 -40.20
C THR A 2 -11.11 -20.40 -39.98
N ALA A 3 -11.73 -19.83 -38.94
CA ALA A 3 -11.10 -19.38 -37.69
C ALA A 3 -10.50 -17.94 -37.72
N LYS A 4 -11.14 -17.07 -36.92
CA LYS A 4 -10.72 -15.74 -36.47
C LYS A 4 -9.49 -15.83 -35.53
N HIS A 5 -8.65 -14.80 -35.52
CA HIS A 5 -7.77 -14.39 -34.41
C HIS A 5 -7.67 -12.86 -34.50
N ASN A 6 -8.49 -12.07 -33.81
CA ASN A 6 -8.46 -11.68 -32.40
C ASN A 6 -7.12 -11.07 -31.93
N GLY A 7 -6.86 -9.83 -32.35
CA GLY A 7 -5.83 -8.96 -31.78
C GLY A 7 -6.34 -8.34 -30.47
N MET A 8 -5.84 -8.87 -29.37
CA MET A 8 -6.17 -8.53 -27.99
C MET A 8 -5.99 -7.03 -27.70
N GLY A 9 -7.10 -6.36 -27.38
CA GLY A 9 -7.10 -4.96 -26.93
C GLY A 9 -6.39 -4.83 -25.59
N ARG A 10 -5.30 -4.06 -25.55
CA ARG A 10 -4.76 -3.52 -24.29
C ARG A 10 -5.70 -2.39 -23.85
N GLN A 11 -6.68 -2.73 -23.03
CA GLN A 11 -7.53 -1.76 -22.32
C GLN A 11 -6.65 -0.97 -21.35
N GLY A 12 -6.00 0.07 -21.87
CA GLY A 12 -5.45 1.13 -21.05
C GLY A 12 -6.59 1.79 -20.29
N HIS A 13 -6.44 1.94 -18.98
CA HIS A 13 -7.40 2.58 -18.09
C HIS A 13 -7.63 4.02 -18.56
N ARG A 14 -8.63 4.23 -19.41
CA ARG A 14 -8.94 5.53 -19.99
C ARG A 14 -9.58 6.38 -18.90
N ARG A 15 -8.76 7.20 -18.22
CA ARG A 15 -9.21 8.22 -17.26
C ARG A 15 -10.42 8.96 -17.83
N ARG A 16 -11.48 9.12 -17.04
CA ARG A 16 -12.68 9.89 -17.40
C ARG A 16 -12.24 11.28 -17.87
N ARG A 17 -12.56 11.63 -19.11
CA ARG A 17 -12.21 12.92 -19.73
C ARG A 17 -12.88 14.03 -18.92
N GLN A 18 -12.10 14.80 -18.16
CA GLN A 18 -12.60 16.03 -17.53
C GLN A 18 -13.15 16.95 -18.64
N LYS A 19 -14.36 17.47 -18.41
CA LYS A 19 -15.22 18.07 -19.45
C LYS A 19 -14.79 19.50 -19.84
N GLU A 20 -13.87 20.12 -19.11
CA GLU A 20 -13.35 21.45 -19.38
C GLU A 20 -11.85 21.41 -19.73
N PRO A 21 -11.41 22.05 -20.83
CA PRO A 21 -9.99 22.23 -21.11
C PRO A 21 -9.31 23.00 -19.98
N ARG A 22 -8.17 22.50 -19.49
CA ARG A 22 -7.35 23.24 -18.51
C ARG A 22 -6.78 24.48 -19.19
N SER A 23 -7.36 25.64 -18.91
CA SER A 23 -7.02 26.91 -19.56
C SER A 23 -5.92 27.70 -18.83
N ARG A 24 -5.54 27.30 -17.62
CA ARG A 24 -4.50 27.96 -16.80
C ARG A 24 -3.27 27.06 -16.65
N GLY A 25 -2.10 27.64 -16.84
CA GLY A 25 -0.80 26.98 -16.66
C GLY A 25 0.19 27.89 -15.95
N VAL A 26 1.15 27.28 -15.24
CA VAL A 26 2.26 27.99 -14.58
C VAL A 26 3.56 27.53 -15.23
N ARG A 27 4.45 28.47 -15.55
CA ARG A 27 5.81 28.17 -15.98
C ARG A 27 6.72 28.10 -14.77
N VAL A 28 7.29 26.93 -14.50
CA VAL A 28 8.24 26.72 -13.41
C VAL A 28 9.62 26.46 -14.03
N PRO A 29 10.54 27.44 -14.01
CA PRO A 29 11.91 27.21 -14.45
C PRO A 29 12.64 26.30 -13.45
N PHE A 30 13.46 25.40 -13.97
CA PHE A 30 14.31 24.50 -13.17
C PHE A 30 15.75 24.68 -13.58
N THR A 31 16.67 24.52 -12.64
CA THR A 31 18.05 24.17 -12.93
C THR A 31 18.12 22.76 -13.54
N GLU A 32 19.23 22.42 -14.20
CA GLU A 32 19.43 21.07 -14.76
C GLU A 32 19.33 19.98 -13.70
N ALA A 33 19.88 20.22 -12.50
CA ALA A 33 19.83 19.27 -11.39
C ALA A 33 18.40 19.03 -10.89
N GLU A 34 17.61 20.11 -10.74
CA GLU A 34 16.20 20.01 -10.37
C GLU A 34 15.38 19.30 -11.44
N TYR A 35 15.61 19.64 -12.72
CA TYR A 35 14.91 19.01 -13.84
C TYR A 35 15.20 17.51 -13.91
N ALA A 36 16.48 17.10 -13.78
CA ALA A 36 16.87 15.69 -13.74
C ALA A 36 16.21 14.94 -12.57
N ALA A 37 16.12 15.55 -11.39
CA ALA A 37 15.44 14.95 -10.24
C ALA A 37 13.94 14.73 -10.49
N VAL A 38 13.26 15.70 -11.11
CA VAL A 38 11.83 15.58 -11.48
C VAL A 38 11.63 14.52 -12.56
N CYS A 39 12.51 14.44 -13.57
CA CYS A 39 12.49 13.40 -14.59
C CYS A 39 12.62 12.01 -13.98
N ALA A 40 13.63 11.79 -13.13
CA ALA A 40 13.83 10.51 -12.45
C ALA A 40 12.62 10.12 -11.59
N ALA A 41 11.98 11.09 -10.93
CA ALA A 41 10.77 10.83 -10.15
C ALA A 41 9.56 10.47 -11.02
N ALA A 42 9.38 11.16 -12.15
CA ALA A 42 8.33 10.85 -13.11
C ALA A 42 8.51 9.46 -13.75
N GLU A 43 9.76 9.07 -14.04
CA GLU A 43 10.11 7.74 -14.56
C GLU A 43 9.75 6.62 -13.58
N ARG A 44 10.06 6.78 -12.28
CA ARG A 44 9.66 5.81 -11.24
C ARG A 44 8.15 5.58 -11.20
N GLN A 45 7.37 6.62 -11.51
CA GLN A 45 5.91 6.55 -11.57
C GLN A 45 5.36 6.21 -12.96
N GLN A 46 6.22 5.99 -13.96
CA GLN A 46 5.85 5.76 -15.37
C GLN A 46 4.95 6.88 -15.95
N MET A 47 5.26 8.13 -15.59
CA MET A 47 4.50 9.32 -15.98
C MET A 47 5.31 10.24 -16.88
N ALA A 48 4.63 11.01 -17.73
CA ALA A 48 5.25 12.16 -18.37
C ALA A 48 5.64 13.21 -17.31
N VAL A 49 6.81 13.83 -17.46
CA VAL A 49 7.41 14.78 -16.50
C VAL A 49 6.42 15.88 -16.09
N ALA A 50 5.79 16.54 -17.06
CA ALA A 50 4.81 17.60 -16.80
C ALA A 50 3.54 17.09 -16.10
N ALA A 51 3.12 15.86 -16.40
CA ALA A 51 1.96 15.24 -15.74
C ALA A 51 2.26 14.87 -14.29
N TYR A 52 3.48 14.39 -14.02
CA TYR A 52 3.97 14.12 -12.66
C TYR A 52 4.05 15.42 -11.86
N ALA A 53 4.77 16.43 -12.38
CA ALA A 53 4.94 17.72 -11.71
C ALA A 53 3.59 18.39 -11.40
N GLY A 54 2.66 18.39 -12.36
CA GLY A 54 1.33 18.94 -12.14
C GLY A 54 0.50 18.18 -11.09
N GLN A 55 0.60 16.84 -11.05
CA GLN A 55 -0.11 16.05 -10.03
C GLN A 55 0.47 16.23 -8.64
N VAL A 56 1.81 16.28 -8.50
CA VAL A 56 2.46 16.57 -7.21
C VAL A 56 2.07 17.96 -6.72
N LEU A 57 2.13 18.99 -7.59
CA LEU A 57 1.79 20.36 -7.23
C LEU A 57 0.34 20.48 -6.72
N VAL A 58 -0.61 19.88 -7.45
CA VAL A 58 -2.03 19.90 -7.05
C VAL A 58 -2.25 19.12 -5.76
N ALA A 59 -1.66 17.92 -5.62
CA ALA A 59 -1.80 17.11 -4.42
C ALA A 59 -1.32 17.87 -3.17
N VAL A 60 -0.12 18.47 -3.23
CA VAL A 60 0.41 19.28 -2.13
C VAL A 60 -0.48 20.49 -1.83
N ALA A 61 -0.98 21.19 -2.85
CA ALA A 61 -1.87 22.34 -2.67
C ALA A 61 -3.23 21.96 -2.05
N GLU A 62 -3.73 20.75 -2.32
CA GLU A 62 -4.98 20.22 -1.77
C GLU A 62 -4.79 19.56 -0.38
N GLY A 63 -3.55 19.47 0.13
CA GLY A 63 -3.25 18.71 1.34
C GLY A 63 -3.40 17.19 1.17
N ALA A 64 -3.36 16.71 -0.08
CA ALA A 64 -3.42 15.31 -0.44
C ALA A 64 -2.02 14.72 -0.65
N ASP A 65 -1.90 13.41 -0.53
CA ASP A 65 -0.64 12.72 -0.71
C ASP A 65 -0.17 12.78 -2.18
N PRO A 66 1.11 13.11 -2.42
CA PRO A 66 1.68 13.04 -3.76
C PRO A 66 1.65 11.61 -4.35
N PRO A 67 1.61 11.46 -5.68
CA PRO A 67 1.43 10.16 -6.34
C PRO A 67 2.44 9.07 -5.97
N GLN A 68 3.66 9.45 -5.57
CA GLN A 68 4.70 8.51 -5.16
C GLN A 68 4.42 7.82 -3.82
N TRP A 69 3.55 8.38 -2.98
CA TRP A 69 3.23 7.84 -1.66
C TRP A 69 1.94 7.01 -1.66
N THR A 70 1.04 7.23 -2.63
CA THR A 70 -0.26 6.55 -2.69
C THR A 70 -0.16 5.02 -2.68
N PRO A 71 0.67 4.36 -3.54
CA PRO A 71 0.75 2.90 -3.55
C PRO A 71 1.32 2.34 -2.23
N LEU A 72 2.25 3.06 -1.61
CA LEU A 72 2.87 2.65 -0.36
C LEU A 72 1.88 2.74 0.82
N ARG A 73 1.05 3.79 0.85
CA ARG A 73 -0.02 3.93 1.86
C ARG A 73 -1.13 2.90 1.67
N GLU A 74 -1.48 2.56 0.42
CA GLU A 74 -2.43 1.46 0.11
C GLU A 74 -1.91 0.10 0.58
N LEU A 75 -0.64 -0.22 0.28
CA LEU A 75 0.03 -1.43 0.76
C LEU A 75 0.09 -1.46 2.29
N MET A 76 0.35 -0.32 2.95
CA MET A 76 0.30 -0.23 4.41
C MET A 76 -1.08 -0.57 4.97
N GLY A 77 -2.14 -0.08 4.33
CA GLY A 77 -3.50 -0.46 4.69
C GLY A 77 -3.74 -1.98 4.57
N GLN A 78 -3.10 -2.65 3.62
CA GLN A 78 -3.16 -4.12 3.52
C GLN A 78 -2.39 -4.81 4.64
N VAL A 79 -1.20 -4.30 5.00
CA VAL A 79 -0.38 -4.83 6.11
C VAL A 79 -1.11 -4.70 7.44
N ILE A 80 -1.71 -3.54 7.75
CA ILE A 80 -2.48 -3.32 8.98
C ILE A 80 -3.65 -4.32 9.06
N ARG A 81 -4.42 -4.49 7.98
CA ARG A 81 -5.52 -5.47 7.94
C ARG A 81 -5.03 -6.91 8.13
N ALA A 82 -3.88 -7.26 7.55
CA ALA A 82 -3.29 -8.58 7.74
C ALA A 82 -2.84 -8.81 9.19
N ALA A 83 -2.26 -7.79 9.83
CA ALA A 83 -1.82 -7.84 11.22
C ALA A 83 -3.02 -8.05 12.18
N GLU A 84 -4.13 -7.33 11.96
CA GLU A 84 -5.39 -7.54 12.69
C GLU A 84 -5.95 -8.97 12.54
N GLN A 85 -5.88 -9.55 11.34
CA GLN A 85 -6.31 -10.93 11.09
C GLN A 85 -5.44 -11.94 11.87
N VAL A 86 -4.12 -11.74 11.83
CA VAL A 86 -3.15 -12.58 12.55
C VAL A 86 -3.38 -12.50 14.06
N ARG A 87 -3.67 -11.30 14.60
CA ARG A 87 -4.03 -11.12 16.02
C ARG A 87 -5.25 -11.91 16.44
N ARG A 88 -6.31 -11.91 15.63
CA ARG A 88 -7.49 -12.74 15.88
C ARG A 88 -7.18 -14.24 15.90
N ILE A 89 -6.32 -14.70 14.99
CA ILE A 89 -5.90 -16.12 14.94
C ILE A 89 -5.16 -16.48 16.23
N GLY A 90 -4.21 -15.65 16.68
CA GLY A 90 -3.48 -15.84 17.93
C GLY A 90 -4.40 -15.90 19.15
N ASN A 91 -5.37 -14.99 19.24
CA ASN A 91 -6.35 -14.98 20.33
C ASN A 91 -7.22 -16.25 20.34
N ASN A 92 -7.71 -16.69 19.18
CA ASN A 92 -8.50 -17.92 19.08
C ASN A 92 -7.68 -19.16 19.48
N LEU A 93 -6.40 -19.21 19.10
CA LEU A 93 -5.50 -20.28 19.50
C LEU A 93 -5.29 -20.29 21.03
N ASN A 94 -5.00 -19.15 21.63
CA ASN A 94 -4.86 -19.03 23.08
C ASN A 94 -6.13 -19.49 23.82
N GLN A 95 -7.31 -19.12 23.32
CA GLN A 95 -8.58 -19.57 23.88
C GLN A 95 -8.75 -21.09 23.78
N ALA A 96 -8.41 -21.70 22.65
CA ALA A 96 -8.48 -23.14 22.47
C ALA A 96 -7.55 -23.89 23.43
N VAL A 97 -6.33 -23.38 23.61
CA VAL A 97 -5.36 -23.94 24.57
C VAL A 97 -5.86 -23.84 26.00
N ALA A 98 -6.39 -22.67 26.40
CA ALA A 98 -6.95 -22.48 27.73
C ALA A 98 -8.14 -23.42 28.00
N ALA A 99 -9.03 -23.61 27.02
CA ALA A 99 -10.15 -24.54 27.12
C ALA A 99 -9.69 -26.00 27.26
N LEU A 100 -8.67 -26.43 26.50
CA LEU A 100 -8.10 -27.77 26.61
C LEU A 100 -7.44 -28.01 27.98
N HIS A 101 -6.71 -27.01 28.48
CA HIS A 101 -6.09 -27.06 29.80
C HIS A 101 -7.17 -27.17 30.89
N ALA A 102 -8.25 -26.38 30.81
CA ALA A 102 -9.38 -26.47 31.73
C ALA A 102 -10.09 -27.85 31.73
N LEU A 103 -10.06 -28.55 30.59
CA LEU A 103 -10.56 -29.93 30.45
C LEU A 103 -9.56 -31.00 30.94
N GLY A 104 -8.45 -30.60 31.56
CA GLY A 104 -7.40 -31.49 32.05
C GLY A 104 -6.62 -32.20 30.94
N ARG A 105 -6.64 -31.68 29.71
CA ARG A 105 -5.87 -32.24 28.59
C ARG A 105 -4.42 -31.75 28.66
N PRO A 106 -3.43 -32.60 28.33
CA PRO A 106 -2.04 -32.17 28.25
C PRO A 106 -1.84 -31.18 27.09
N THR A 107 -1.43 -29.95 27.40
CA THR A 107 -1.31 -28.83 26.46
C THR A 107 0.09 -28.24 26.34
N GLY A 108 1.11 -28.78 27.03
CA GLY A 108 2.42 -28.13 27.17
C GLY A 108 3.10 -27.73 25.85
N ALA A 109 3.03 -28.57 24.81
CA ALA A 109 3.57 -28.22 23.49
C ALA A 109 2.73 -27.13 22.77
N LEU A 110 1.41 -27.21 22.90
CA LEU A 110 0.45 -26.25 22.34
C LEU A 110 0.58 -24.87 22.99
N GLU A 111 0.80 -24.82 24.30
CA GLU A 111 1.08 -23.57 25.03
C GLU A 111 2.36 -22.89 24.54
N GLY A 112 3.41 -23.69 24.26
CA GLY A 112 4.64 -23.19 23.66
C GLY A 112 4.41 -22.56 22.28
N TYR A 113 3.70 -23.27 21.39
CA TYR A 113 3.36 -22.75 20.06
C TYR A 113 2.47 -21.51 20.12
N ALA A 114 1.48 -21.48 21.02
CA ALA A 114 0.59 -20.36 21.19
C ALA A 114 1.34 -19.10 21.66
N ARG A 115 2.29 -19.25 22.60
CA ARG A 115 3.15 -18.16 23.05
C ARG A 115 4.02 -17.59 21.94
N VAL A 116 4.66 -18.46 21.15
CA VAL A 116 5.48 -18.03 19.99
C VAL A 116 4.61 -17.32 18.95
N ALA A 117 3.41 -17.84 18.68
CA ALA A 117 2.47 -17.21 17.76
C ALA A 117 2.02 -15.82 18.26
N SER A 118 1.70 -15.67 19.55
CA SER A 118 1.35 -14.37 20.15
C SER A 118 2.48 -13.36 20.04
N ALA A 119 3.72 -13.75 20.35
CA ALA A 119 4.86 -12.85 20.22
C ALA A 119 5.11 -12.43 18.76
N ALA A 120 4.92 -13.35 17.80
CA ALA A 120 5.05 -13.05 16.38
C ALA A 120 3.96 -12.08 15.88
N VAL A 121 2.73 -12.21 16.39
CA VAL A 121 1.63 -11.27 16.14
C VAL A 121 1.99 -9.88 16.64
N GLU A 122 2.41 -9.76 17.90
CA GLU A 122 2.74 -8.47 18.53
C GLU A 122 3.85 -7.76 17.76
N ASN A 123 4.92 -8.48 17.40
CA ASN A 123 6.00 -7.94 16.59
C ASN A 123 5.52 -7.42 15.22
N LEU A 124 4.56 -8.11 14.58
CA LEU A 124 4.00 -7.70 13.30
C LEU A 124 3.16 -6.42 13.42
N ASP A 125 2.37 -6.31 14.48
CA ASP A 125 1.57 -5.12 14.77
C ASP A 125 2.46 -3.90 15.05
N GLU A 126 3.52 -4.08 15.85
CA GLU A 126 4.49 -3.02 16.14
C GLU A 126 5.21 -2.54 14.88
N LEU A 127 5.62 -3.47 14.01
CA LEU A 127 6.24 -3.14 12.73
C LEU A 127 5.28 -2.36 11.83
N ALA A 128 4.02 -2.77 11.75
CA ALA A 128 3.00 -2.08 10.95
C ALA A 128 2.78 -0.64 11.46
N GLU A 129 2.69 -0.46 12.78
CA GLU A 129 2.55 0.86 13.40
C GLU A 129 3.79 1.74 13.21
N GLU A 130 4.99 1.17 13.28
CA GLU A 130 6.22 1.91 13.03
C GLU A 130 6.31 2.38 11.58
N ILE A 131 5.94 1.54 10.61
CA ILE A 131 5.91 1.98 9.23
C ILE A 131 4.82 3.04 9.02
N ARG A 132 3.65 2.90 9.64
CA ARG A 132 2.59 3.93 9.61
C ARG A 132 3.09 5.29 10.12
N ARG A 133 3.90 5.31 11.18
CA ARG A 133 4.48 6.55 11.75
C ARG A 133 5.55 7.19 10.85
N ARG A 134 6.31 6.38 10.10
CA ARG A 134 7.39 6.86 9.24
C ARG A 134 6.93 7.27 7.85
N LEU A 135 5.72 6.91 7.46
CA LEU A 135 5.13 7.39 6.22
C LEU A 135 4.66 8.84 6.38
N PRO A 136 5.04 9.74 5.46
CA PRO A 136 4.58 11.13 5.45
C PRO A 136 3.07 11.21 5.22
#